data_AF-A0A7C3V4G0-F1
#
_entry.id   AF-A0A7C3V4G0-F1
#
_cell.length_a   1.000
_cell.length_b   1.000
_cell.length_c   1.000
_cell.angle_alpha   90.00
_cell.angle_beta   90.00
_cell.angle_gamma   90.00
#
_symmetry.space_group_name_H-M   'P 1'
#
loop_
_entity.id
_entity.type
_entity.pdbx_description
1 polymer ?
#
loop_
_entity_poly.entity_id
_entity_poly.type
_entity_poly.pdbx_seq_one_letter_code
_entity_poly.pdbx_strand_id
1 'polypeptide(L)'
;MYELKLRILSVLAGRNALKEIGRQTGQTVPPSNEKDYMLIQLEILYAACGTVSGAEPYEITEDQFVVWKDNREYEVSSLSLKFREGLIGMRLSPGSICTGWLAFELPKRKSGALLLFKYRNL
;
A
#
# COMPACT_ATOMS: atom_id res chain seq x y z
N MET A 1 16.90 -17.13 -5.49
CA MET A 1 15.54 -16.57 -5.61
C MET A 1 15.48 -15.30 -4.76
N TYR A 2 14.62 -14.34 -5.08
CA TYR A 2 14.36 -13.19 -4.21
C TYR A 2 12.88 -13.16 -3.83
N GLU A 3 12.58 -12.60 -2.67
CA GLU A 3 11.21 -12.46 -2.16
C GLU A 3 10.98 -11.06 -1.61
N LEU A 4 9.71 -10.65 -1.59
CA LEU A 4 9.29 -9.44 -0.91
C LEU A 4 8.72 -9.81 0.46
N LYS A 5 9.30 -9.20 1.50
CA LYS A 5 8.79 -9.29 2.86
C LYS A 5 8.05 -8.01 3.17
N LEU A 6 6.79 -8.14 3.57
CA LEU A 6 5.93 -7.01 3.88
C LEU A 6 5.66 -6.97 5.38
N ARG A 7 5.69 -5.77 5.95
CA ARG A 7 5.31 -5.50 7.34
C ARG A 7 4.36 -4.32 7.39
N ILE A 8 3.20 -4.51 8.01
CA ILE A 8 2.27 -3.42 8.31
C ILE A 8 2.80 -2.66 9.51
N LEU A 9 3.11 -1.37 9.33
CA LEU A 9 3.58 -0.50 10.42
C LEU A 9 2.42 0.21 11.09
N SER A 10 1.44 0.67 10.31
CA SER A 10 0.30 1.44 10.81
C SER A 10 -0.92 1.28 9.92
N VAL A 11 -2.10 1.33 10.53
CA VAL A 11 -3.39 1.38 9.83
C VAL A 11 -4.20 2.54 10.40
N LEU A 12 -4.54 3.49 9.54
CA LEU A 12 -5.40 4.62 9.87
C LEU A 12 -6.72 4.47 9.12
N ALA A 13 -7.83 4.85 9.76
CA ALA A 13 -9.14 4.88 9.13
C ALA A 13 -9.87 6.18 9.51
N GLY A 14 -10.91 6.54 8.78
CA GLY A 14 -11.77 7.64 9.19
C GLY A 14 -11.09 9.00 9.10
N ARG A 15 -11.41 9.81 10.11
CA ARG A 15 -10.83 11.15 10.28
C ARG A 15 -9.32 11.14 10.38
N ASN A 16 -8.72 10.09 10.95
CA ASN A 16 -7.27 9.97 11.08
C ASN A 16 -6.61 9.73 9.71
N ALA A 17 -7.19 8.86 8.89
CA ALA A 17 -6.75 8.64 7.51
C ALA A 17 -6.88 9.92 6.68
N LEU A 18 -8.02 10.61 6.77
CA LEU A 18 -8.24 11.87 6.05
C LEU A 18 -7.23 12.96 6.44
N LYS A 19 -6.92 13.10 7.73
CA LYS A 19 -5.90 14.04 8.21
C LYS A 19 -4.52 13.73 7.64
N GLU A 20 -4.15 12.45 7.62
CA GLU A 20 -2.85 12.00 7.10
C GLU A 20 -2.76 12.16 5.58
N ILE A 21 -3.84 11.91 4.82
CA ILE A 21 -3.92 12.22 3.38
C ILE A 21 -3.66 13.71 3.16
N GLY A 22 -4.30 14.58 3.94
CA GLY A 22 -4.10 16.03 3.88
C GLY A 22 -2.63 16.41 4.10
N ARG A 23 -1.96 15.76 5.07
CA ARG A 23 -0.53 15.96 5.34
C ARG A 23 0.35 15.50 4.18
N GLN A 24 0.07 14.32 3.61
CA GLN A 24 0.88 13.70 2.56
C GLN A 24 0.73 14.39 1.19
N THR A 25 -0.46 14.88 0.88
CA THR A 25 -0.78 15.45 -0.45
C THR A 25 -0.87 16.97 -0.48
N GLY A 26 -1.01 17.62 0.69
CA GLY A 26 -1.35 19.04 0.78
C GLY A 26 -2.82 19.34 0.41
N GLN A 27 -3.66 18.31 0.21
CA GLN A 27 -5.06 18.45 -0.18
C GLN A 27 -5.96 17.60 0.73
N THR A 28 -7.05 18.19 1.21
CA THR A 28 -8.05 17.48 2.02
C THR A 28 -9.32 17.29 1.20
N VAL A 29 -9.39 16.20 0.45
CA VAL A 29 -10.60 15.83 -0.29
C VAL A 29 -11.37 14.77 0.50
N PRO A 30 -12.54 15.06 1.07
CA PRO A 30 -13.30 14.09 1.84
C PRO A 30 -13.76 12.92 0.95
N PRO A 31 -13.90 11.70 1.50
CA PRO A 31 -14.48 10.58 0.76
C PRO A 31 -15.98 10.84 0.53
N SER A 32 -16.57 10.14 -0.45
CA SER A 32 -18.03 10.17 -0.66
C SER A 32 -18.82 9.77 0.59
N ASN A 33 -20.09 10.19 0.70
CA ASN A 33 -20.90 10.06 1.92
C ASN A 33 -20.99 8.64 2.52
N GLU A 34 -20.81 7.59 1.71
CA GLU A 34 -20.89 6.18 2.12
C GLU A 34 -19.53 5.50 2.28
N LYS A 35 -18.44 6.20 1.95
CA LYS A 35 -17.09 5.68 1.99
C LYS A 35 -16.25 6.34 3.06
N ASP A 36 -15.18 5.65 3.42
CA ASP A 36 -14.13 6.14 4.28
C ASP A 36 -12.77 5.86 3.67
N TYR A 37 -11.77 6.65 4.06
CA TYR A 37 -10.40 6.32 3.73
C TYR A 37 -9.83 5.34 4.74
N MET A 38 -9.07 4.37 4.21
CA MET A 38 -8.15 3.55 4.97
C MET A 38 -6.74 3.81 4.44
N LEU A 39 -5.83 4.18 5.34
CA LEU A 39 -4.42 4.35 5.04
C LEU A 39 -3.63 3.24 5.69
N ILE A 40 -2.74 2.60 4.94
CA ILE A 40 -1.87 1.54 5.43
C ILE A 40 -0.43 1.98 5.17
N GLN A 41 0.37 2.04 6.22
CA GLN A 41 1.81 2.21 6.11
C GLN A 41 2.46 0.85 6.06
N LEU A 42 3.22 0.59 5.00
CA LEU A 42 3.94 -0.66 4.82
C LEU A 42 5.44 -0.39 4.79
N GLU A 43 6.17 -1.34 5.33
CA GLU A 43 7.59 -1.54 5.07
C GLU A 43 7.75 -2.75 4.15
N ILE A 44 8.56 -2.62 3.11
CA ILE A 44 8.81 -3.67 2.13
C ILE A 44 10.31 -3.89 2.02
N LEU A 45 10.75 -5.13 2.22
CA LEU A 45 12.13 -5.57 2.06
C LEU A 45 12.22 -6.50 0.84
N TYR A 46 13.14 -6.20 -0.08
CA TYR A 46 13.47 -7.09 -1.19
C TYR A 46 14.64 -8.01 -0.80
N ALA A 47 14.32 -9.17 -0.23
CA ALA A 47 15.28 -10.08 0.38
C ALA A 47 15.77 -11.15 -0.60
N ALA A 48 17.05 -11.51 -0.49
CA ALA A 48 17.60 -12.69 -1.15
C ALA A 48 17.19 -13.98 -0.40
N CYS A 49 16.72 -14.97 -1.15
CA CYS A 49 16.50 -16.34 -0.70
C CYS A 49 17.62 -17.22 -1.26
N GLY A 50 18.58 -17.56 -0.40
CA GLY A 50 19.76 -18.35 -0.72
C GLY A 50 20.94 -17.53 -1.29
N THR A 51 21.92 -18.22 -1.85
CA THR A 51 23.07 -17.63 -2.55
C THR A 51 22.70 -17.34 -3.99
N VAL A 52 22.44 -16.07 -4.29
CA VAL A 52 21.99 -15.62 -5.62
C VAL A 52 22.74 -14.36 -6.00
N SER A 53 23.23 -14.31 -7.24
CA SER A 53 23.81 -13.11 -7.85
C SER A 53 22.92 -12.65 -9.01
N GLY A 54 22.76 -11.33 -9.18
CA GLY A 54 22.19 -10.74 -10.40
C GLY A 54 20.67 -10.51 -10.42
N ALA A 55 20.05 -10.12 -9.29
CA ALA A 55 18.65 -9.70 -9.33
C ALA A 55 18.47 -8.29 -9.90
N GLU A 56 17.45 -8.17 -10.75
CA GLU A 56 16.97 -6.88 -11.24
C GLU A 56 16.19 -6.14 -10.12
N PRO A 57 16.19 -4.79 -10.16
CA PRO A 57 15.34 -4.00 -9.28
C PRO A 57 13.86 -4.37 -9.43
N TYR A 58 13.14 -4.45 -8.32
CA TYR A 58 11.71 -4.71 -8.30
C TYR A 58 10.92 -3.39 -8.26
N GLU A 59 9.93 -3.23 -9.15
CA GLU A 59 9.05 -2.07 -9.16
C GLU A 59 7.74 -2.36 -8.42
N ILE A 60 7.40 -1.50 -7.47
CA ILE A 60 6.15 -1.59 -6.71
C ILE A 60 5.02 -0.94 -7.51
N THR A 61 4.04 -1.74 -7.93
CA THR A 61 2.90 -1.29 -8.75
C THR A 61 1.59 -1.37 -7.96
N GLU A 62 0.61 -0.56 -8.35
CA GLU A 62 -0.67 -0.46 -7.63
C GLU A 62 -1.52 -1.74 -7.67
N ASP A 63 -1.43 -2.49 -8.76
CA ASP A 63 -2.16 -3.75 -8.97
C ASP A 63 -1.67 -4.90 -8.05
N GLN A 64 -0.53 -4.71 -7.38
CA GLN A 64 0.00 -5.63 -6.39
C GLN A 64 -0.76 -5.56 -5.06
N PHE A 65 -1.55 -4.52 -4.81
CA PHE A 65 -2.23 -4.34 -3.53
C PHE A 65 -3.75 -4.23 -3.72
N VAL A 66 -4.50 -5.07 -3.01
CA VAL A 66 -5.95 -4.93 -2.91
C VAL A 66 -6.39 -5.12 -1.46
N VAL A 67 -7.46 -4.43 -1.09
CA VAL A 67 -8.18 -4.71 0.15
C VAL A 67 -9.39 -5.56 -0.18
N TRP A 68 -9.49 -6.74 0.43
CA TRP A 68 -10.71 -7.55 0.41
C TRP A 68 -11.59 -7.19 1.61
N LYS A 69 -12.82 -6.74 1.36
CA LYS A 69 -13.82 -6.39 2.38
C LYS A 69 -15.21 -6.67 1.83
N ASP A 70 -16.12 -7.17 2.67
CA ASP A 70 -17.53 -7.41 2.29
C ASP A 70 -17.69 -8.22 0.97
N ASN A 71 -16.86 -9.25 0.79
CA ASN A 71 -16.80 -10.08 -0.43
C ASN A 71 -16.50 -9.30 -1.72
N ARG A 72 -15.75 -8.19 -1.61
CA ARG A 72 -15.37 -7.35 -2.73
C ARG A 72 -13.91 -6.91 -2.61
N GLU A 73 -13.22 -6.84 -3.75
CA GLU A 73 -11.90 -6.21 -3.86
C GLU A 73 -12.02 -4.70 -4.02
N TYR A 74 -11.13 -3.99 -3.32
CA TYR A 74 -10.94 -2.55 -3.41
C TYR A 74 -9.50 -2.29 -3.79
N GLU A 75 -9.32 -1.60 -4.89
CA GLU A 75 -8.02 -1.23 -5.44
C GLU A 75 -7.41 -0.05 -4.65
N VAL A 76 -6.11 0.13 -4.82
CA VAL A 76 -5.39 1.31 -4.33
C VAL A 76 -6.03 2.57 -4.93
N SER A 77 -6.34 3.54 -4.08
CA SER A 77 -6.82 4.85 -4.51
C SER A 77 -5.72 5.60 -5.24
N SER A 78 -6.09 6.30 -6.32
CA SER A 78 -5.19 7.17 -7.09
C SER A 78 -4.55 8.29 -6.27
N LEU A 79 -5.08 8.58 -5.07
CA LEU A 79 -4.44 9.46 -4.08
C LEU A 79 -3.05 8.96 -3.66
N SER A 80 -2.82 7.65 -3.67
CA SER A 80 -1.53 7.05 -3.28
C SER A 80 -0.37 7.52 -4.18
N LEU A 81 -0.66 7.83 -5.45
CA LEU A 81 0.32 8.37 -6.40
C LEU A 81 0.77 9.80 -6.07
N LYS A 82 0.03 10.49 -5.19
CA LYS A 82 0.29 11.88 -4.79
C LYS A 82 0.97 11.99 -3.42
N PHE A 83 1.23 10.87 -2.75
CA PHE A 83 1.86 10.88 -1.43
C PHE A 83 3.35 11.20 -1.54
N ARG A 84 3.82 12.13 -0.71
CA ARG A 84 5.26 12.42 -0.56
C ARG A 84 6.03 11.17 -0.14
N GLU A 85 5.44 10.36 0.73
CA GLU A 85 5.96 9.07 1.19
C GLU A 85 5.14 7.91 0.60
N GLY A 86 4.91 7.91 -0.72
CA GLY A 86 4.17 6.87 -1.42
C GLY A 86 5.03 5.66 -1.80
N LEU A 87 4.42 4.47 -1.86
CA LEU A 87 5.10 3.23 -2.29
C LEU A 87 5.03 2.97 -3.80
N ILE A 88 3.97 3.43 -4.45
CA ILE A 88 3.71 3.11 -5.86
C ILE A 88 4.73 3.83 -6.76
N GLY A 89 5.33 3.08 -7.69
CA GLY A 89 6.39 3.54 -8.57
C GLY A 89 7.80 3.50 -7.95
N MET A 90 7.94 3.11 -6.68
CA MET A 90 9.26 2.91 -6.08
C MET A 90 9.95 1.70 -6.70
N ARG A 91 11.26 1.82 -6.93
CA ARG A 91 12.14 0.73 -7.36
C ARG A 91 13.02 0.26 -6.22
N LEU A 92 12.91 -1.01 -5.89
CA LEU A 92 13.67 -1.67 -4.84
C LEU A 92 14.86 -2.40 -5.43
N SER A 93 16.06 -2.00 -5.04
CA SER A 93 17.27 -2.79 -5.29
C SER A 93 17.30 -4.01 -4.37
N PRO A 94 17.94 -5.12 -4.78
CA PRO A 94 18.20 -6.26 -3.90
C PRO A 94 18.79 -5.84 -2.55
N GLY A 95 18.19 -6.31 -1.45
CA GLY A 95 18.58 -5.99 -0.06
C GLY A 95 18.05 -4.66 0.47
N SER A 96 17.39 -3.85 -0.36
CA SER A 96 16.83 -2.56 0.06
C SER A 96 15.50 -2.71 0.81
N ILE A 97 15.26 -1.74 1.70
CA ILE A 97 14.01 -1.57 2.43
C ILE A 97 13.39 -0.25 1.98
N CYS A 98 12.08 -0.22 1.72
CA CYS A 98 11.33 1.02 1.62
C CYS A 98 10.18 1.04 2.63
N THR A 99 9.69 2.24 2.91
CA THR A 99 8.48 2.45 3.70
C THR A 99 7.64 3.51 3.02
N GLY A 100 6.33 3.33 3.03
CA GLY A 100 5.42 4.34 2.54
C GLY A 100 3.97 3.98 2.74
N TRP A 101 3.10 4.88 2.28
CA TRP A 101 1.67 4.81 2.47
C TRP A 101 0.95 4.32 1.22
N LEU A 102 -0.12 3.57 1.45
CA LEU A 102 -1.17 3.26 0.49
C LEU A 102 -2.51 3.75 1.03
N ALA A 103 -3.35 4.28 0.15
CA ALA A 103 -4.72 4.67 0.47
C ALA A 103 -5.73 3.79 -0.25
N PHE A 104 -6.83 3.52 0.43
CA PHE A 104 -7.99 2.81 -0.09
C PHE A 104 -9.26 3.58 0.25
N GLU A 105 -10.24 3.54 -0.64
CA GLU A 105 -11.60 4.04 -0.39
C GLU A 105 -12.55 2.87 -0.18
N LEU A 106 -13.00 2.70 1.06
CA LEU A 106 -13.79 1.54 1.48
C LEU A 106 -15.17 1.98 1.96
N PRO A 107 -16.22 1.13 1.89
CA PRO A 107 -17.49 1.44 2.52
C PRO A 107 -17.33 1.59 4.04
N LYS A 108 -18.10 2.51 4.65
CA LYS A 108 -18.11 2.79 6.10
C LYS A 108 -18.57 1.62 6.99
N ARG A 109 -18.93 0.47 6.41
CA ARG A 109 -19.44 -0.70 7.15
C ARG A 109 -18.39 -1.24 8.13
N LYS A 110 -18.85 -1.67 9.31
CA LYS A 110 -18.02 -2.24 10.39
C LYS A 110 -17.74 -3.73 10.15
N SER A 111 -17.13 -4.06 9.03
CA SER A 111 -16.60 -5.40 8.75
C SER A 111 -15.08 -5.37 8.73
N GLY A 112 -14.47 -6.52 9.02
CA GLY A 112 -13.03 -6.70 8.88
C GLY A 112 -12.59 -6.54 7.42
N ALA A 113 -11.33 -6.19 7.23
CA ALA A 113 -10.70 -6.03 5.92
C ALA A 113 -9.39 -6.81 5.91
N LEU A 114 -9.05 -7.40 4.76
CA LEU A 114 -7.78 -8.09 4.54
C LEU A 114 -6.99 -7.35 3.46
N LEU A 115 -5.73 -7.02 3.75
CA LEU A 115 -4.81 -6.56 2.72
C LEU A 115 -4.23 -7.79 2.03
N LEU A 116 -4.38 -7.86 0.71
CA LEU A 116 -3.81 -8.89 -0.13
C LEU A 116 -2.67 -8.28 -0.96
N PHE A 117 -1.53 -8.95 -0.96
CA PHE A 117 -0.39 -8.63 -1.82
C PHE A 117 -0.29 -9.66 -2.94
N LYS A 118 -0.54 -9.23 -4.18
CA LYS A 118 -0.49 -10.05 -5.39
C LYS A 118 0.93 -10.03 -5.94
N TYR A 119 1.75 -10.99 -5.51
CA TYR A 119 3.06 -11.21 -6.12
C TYR A 119 2.88 -11.93 -7.46
N ARG A 120 3.22 -11.30 -8.58
CA ARG A 120 3.40 -12.04 -9.84
C ARG A 120 4.74 -12.75 -9.75
N ASN A 121 4.73 -14.07 -9.92
CA ASN A 121 5.97 -14.81 -10.15
C ASN A 121 6.61 -14.25 -11.43
N LEU A 122 7.73 -13.56 -11.26
CA LEU A 122 8.67 -13.20 -12.32
C LEU A 122 9.25 -14.48 -12.96
#